data_AF-A0A6A7YVL3-F1
#
_entry.id   AF-A0A6A7YVL3-F1
#
_cell.length_a   1.000
_cell.length_b   1.000
_cell.length_c   1.000
_cell.angle_alpha   90.00
_cell.angle_beta   90.00
_cell.angle_gamma   90.00
#
_symmetry.space_group_name_H-M   'P 1'
#
loop_
_entity.id
_entity.type
_entity.pdbx_description
1 polymer ?
#
loop_
_entity_poly.entity_id
_entity_poly.type
_entity_poly.pdbx_seq_one_letter_code
_entity_poly.pdbx_strand_id
1 'polypeptide(L)'
;MIELLQEYWRPFLYSDGYHLTGLAMTLWLLSAALVIGFVVSIPLSIARVSANRWVRWPVQFYTYLFRGTPLYIQLLICYTGIYSLAAVRAQPQLDAFFRDAMNCTILAFALNTCAYTTEIFAGAIRNMAHGEVEAAKAYGLSGWKLYAYVIMPSALRRSLPFYSNEVILMLHSTTVAFTATIPDVLKVARDANSATFLTFQSFGIAAVIYLCVTFMLVGLFRLAERRWLAFLGPAH
;
A
#
# COMPACT_ATOMS: atom_id res chain seq x y z
N MET A 1 -31.88 2.11 -10.43
CA MET A 1 -30.49 2.30 -10.92
C MET A 1 -30.24 3.73 -11.38
N ILE A 2 -31.05 4.29 -12.29
CA ILE A 2 -30.88 5.67 -12.79
C ILE A 2 -31.14 6.73 -11.69
N GLU A 3 -32.16 6.56 -10.85
CA GLU A 3 -32.49 7.53 -9.78
C GLU A 3 -31.42 7.61 -8.69
N LEU A 4 -30.94 6.46 -8.20
CA LEU A 4 -29.80 6.38 -7.27
C LEU A 4 -28.52 7.02 -7.85
N LEU A 5 -28.31 6.84 -9.15
CA LEU A 5 -27.17 7.43 -9.86
C LEU A 5 -27.37 8.93 -10.10
N GLN A 6 -28.59 9.46 -10.11
CA GLN A 6 -28.84 10.90 -10.19
C GLN A 6 -28.72 11.61 -8.83
N GLU A 7 -29.03 10.91 -7.74
CA GLU A 7 -29.02 11.47 -6.39
C GLU A 7 -27.69 11.28 -5.64
N TYR A 8 -27.00 10.13 -5.82
CA TYR A 8 -25.80 9.78 -5.05
C TYR A 8 -24.49 9.76 -5.84
N TRP A 9 -24.48 10.03 -7.16
CA TRP A 9 -23.22 10.09 -7.93
C TRP A 9 -22.26 11.18 -7.44
N ARG A 10 -22.81 12.28 -6.89
CA ARG A 10 -22.02 13.43 -6.44
C ARG A 10 -21.07 13.05 -5.30
N PRO A 11 -21.51 12.44 -4.18
CA PRO A 11 -20.60 11.93 -3.14
C PRO A 11 -19.49 10.98 -3.62
N PHE A 12 -19.74 10.19 -4.67
CA PHE A 12 -18.74 9.27 -5.21
C PHE A 12 -17.66 9.98 -6.06
N LEU A 13 -18.03 10.99 -6.85
CA LEU A 13 -17.19 11.53 -7.94
C LEU A 13 -16.99 13.05 -7.91
N TYR A 14 -17.93 13.81 -7.35
CA TYR A 14 -17.95 15.27 -7.36
C TYR A 14 -17.65 15.87 -5.98
N SER A 15 -16.60 16.68 -5.87
CA SER A 15 -16.26 17.40 -4.65
C SER A 15 -16.78 18.83 -4.75
N ASP A 16 -17.59 19.26 -3.78
CA ASP A 16 -18.08 20.64 -3.64
C ASP A 16 -16.99 21.62 -3.16
N GLY A 17 -15.70 21.25 -3.24
CA GLY A 17 -14.57 22.05 -2.77
C GLY A 17 -14.29 21.98 -1.26
N TYR A 18 -15.25 21.50 -0.46
CA TYR A 18 -15.14 21.36 1.01
C TYR A 18 -15.02 19.90 1.51
N HIS A 19 -15.57 18.92 0.78
CA HIS A 19 -15.49 17.50 1.14
C HIS A 19 -14.80 16.69 0.03
N LEU A 20 -13.82 15.86 0.40
CA LEU A 20 -13.21 14.89 -0.51
C LEU A 20 -14.24 13.82 -0.89
N THR A 21 -14.29 13.44 -2.15
CA THR A 21 -15.18 12.37 -2.63
C THR A 21 -14.70 11.02 -2.11
N GLY A 22 -15.60 10.03 -2.04
CA GLY A 22 -15.23 8.67 -1.64
C GLY A 22 -14.08 8.12 -2.49
N LEU A 23 -14.10 8.37 -3.80
CA LEU A 23 -13.03 7.98 -4.71
C LEU A 23 -11.72 8.75 -4.44
N ALA A 24 -11.78 10.06 -4.27
CA ALA A 24 -10.59 10.86 -3.98
C ALA A 24 -9.95 10.45 -2.65
N MET A 25 -10.74 10.18 -1.62
CA MET A 25 -10.23 9.66 -0.35
C MET A 25 -9.60 8.28 -0.50
N THR A 26 -10.25 7.36 -1.20
CA THR A 26 -9.67 6.02 -1.46
C THR A 26 -8.32 6.13 -2.16
N LEU A 27 -8.20 6.96 -3.21
CA LEU A 27 -6.96 7.17 -3.93
C LEU A 27 -5.90 7.88 -3.09
N TRP A 28 -6.30 8.87 -2.29
CA TRP A 28 -5.39 9.57 -1.39
C TRP A 28 -4.81 8.63 -0.33
N LEU A 29 -5.65 7.84 0.34
CA LEU A 29 -5.22 6.83 1.32
C LEU A 29 -4.28 5.81 0.70
N LEU A 30 -4.66 5.28 -0.46
CA LEU A 30 -3.84 4.34 -1.21
C LEU A 30 -2.47 4.95 -1.52
N SER A 31 -2.44 6.15 -2.08
CA SER A 31 -1.19 6.83 -2.45
C SER A 31 -0.30 7.12 -1.23
N ALA A 32 -0.87 7.63 -0.13
CA ALA A 32 -0.13 7.94 1.08
C ALA A 32 0.48 6.67 1.71
N ALA A 33 -0.31 5.61 1.84
CA ALA A 33 0.15 4.33 2.38
C ALA A 33 1.25 3.71 1.51
N LEU A 34 1.08 3.72 0.19
CA LEU A 34 2.06 3.17 -0.75
C LEU A 34 3.35 3.97 -0.77
N VAL A 35 3.31 5.30 -0.74
CA VAL A 35 4.51 6.15 -0.73
C VAL A 35 5.31 5.92 0.54
N ILE A 36 4.65 5.96 1.71
CA ILE A 36 5.31 5.72 3.00
C ILE A 36 5.87 4.30 3.03
N GLY A 37 5.04 3.31 2.66
CA GLY A 37 5.46 1.91 2.69
C GLY A 37 6.60 1.61 1.73
N PHE A 38 6.58 2.19 0.53
CA PHE A 38 7.66 2.07 -0.47
C PHE A 38 8.96 2.67 0.06
N VAL A 39 8.94 3.92 0.53
CA VAL A 39 10.16 4.60 1.03
C VAL A 39 10.78 3.84 2.20
N VAL A 40 9.96 3.36 3.15
CA VAL A 40 10.45 2.60 4.31
C VAL A 40 10.90 1.19 3.91
N SER A 41 10.28 0.57 2.90
CA SER A 41 10.64 -0.77 2.46
C SER A 41 12.02 -0.86 1.79
N ILE A 42 12.53 0.22 1.20
CA ILE A 42 13.86 0.26 0.57
C ILE A 42 14.95 -0.11 1.59
N PRO A 43 15.17 0.66 2.69
CA PRO A 43 16.20 0.32 3.68
C PRO A 43 15.88 -1.00 4.40
N LEU A 44 14.61 -1.30 4.67
CA LEU A 44 14.23 -2.57 5.31
C LEU A 44 14.57 -3.78 4.42
N SER A 45 14.40 -3.68 3.10
CA SER A 45 14.73 -4.77 2.18
C SER A 45 16.23 -5.07 2.15
N ILE A 46 17.08 -4.03 2.23
CA ILE A 46 18.54 -4.17 2.35
C ILE A 46 18.87 -4.85 3.69
N ALA A 47 18.30 -4.35 4.78
CA ALA A 47 18.49 -4.93 6.11
C ALA A 47 18.03 -6.40 6.17
N ARG A 48 16.95 -6.74 5.46
CA ARG A 48 16.38 -8.09 5.37
C ARG A 48 17.29 -9.09 4.67
N VAL A 49 18.07 -8.65 3.67
CA VAL A 49 19.02 -9.51 2.94
C VAL A 49 20.41 -9.53 3.56
N SER A 50 20.67 -8.68 4.56
CA SER A 50 21.95 -8.63 5.26
C SER A 50 22.37 -9.99 5.84
N ALA A 51 23.67 -10.28 5.75
CA ALA A 51 24.27 -11.46 6.39
C ALA A 51 24.28 -11.36 7.92
N ASN A 52 24.21 -10.14 8.48
CA ASN A 52 24.21 -9.93 9.92
C ASN A 52 22.85 -10.30 10.52
N ARG A 53 22.82 -11.36 11.34
CA ARG A 53 21.59 -11.82 12.01
C ARG A 53 20.90 -10.74 12.85
N TRP A 54 21.67 -9.85 13.48
CA TRP A 54 21.13 -8.82 14.36
C TRP A 54 20.36 -7.74 13.61
N VAL A 55 20.71 -7.51 12.34
CA VAL A 55 20.00 -6.58 11.45
C VAL A 55 18.83 -7.28 10.76
N ARG A 56 19.04 -8.52 10.31
CA ARG A 56 18.03 -9.30 9.59
C ARG A 56 16.84 -9.70 10.45
N TRP A 57 17.09 -10.09 11.70
CA TRP A 57 16.07 -10.71 12.56
C TRP A 57 14.95 -9.76 13.00
N PRO A 58 15.21 -8.51 13.40
CA PRO A 58 14.14 -7.54 13.70
C PRO A 58 13.23 -7.30 12.48
N VAL A 59 13.82 -7.14 11.29
CA VAL A 59 13.04 -6.96 10.06
C VAL A 59 12.24 -8.21 9.72
N GLN A 60 12.82 -9.40 9.91
CA GLN A 60 12.10 -10.67 9.76
C GLN A 60 10.88 -10.78 10.66
N PHE A 61 11.06 -10.44 11.93
CA PHE A 61 10.00 -10.51 12.91
C PHE A 61 8.87 -9.53 12.54
N TYR A 62 9.22 -8.29 12.20
CA TYR A 62 8.28 -7.30 11.70
C TYR A 62 7.54 -7.79 10.46
N THR A 63 8.24 -8.28 9.42
CA THR A 63 7.57 -8.72 8.19
C THR A 63 6.68 -9.93 8.42
N TYR A 64 7.05 -10.87 9.29
CA TYR A 64 6.20 -12.00 9.66
C TYR A 64 4.98 -11.59 10.45
N LEU A 65 5.11 -10.65 11.39
CA LEU A 65 3.98 -10.16 12.18
C LEU A 65 2.93 -9.51 11.27
N PHE A 66 3.35 -8.58 10.42
CA PHE A 66 2.42 -7.80 9.60
C PHE A 66 1.86 -8.57 8.40
N ARG A 67 2.63 -9.51 7.83
CA ARG A 67 2.12 -10.40 6.75
C ARG A 67 1.33 -11.58 7.29
N GLY A 68 1.53 -11.94 8.56
CA GLY A 68 0.83 -13.04 9.23
C GLY A 68 -0.46 -12.62 9.94
N THR A 69 -0.74 -11.32 10.05
CA THR A 69 -1.94 -10.80 10.72
C THR A 69 -2.86 -10.08 9.71
N PRO A 70 -4.19 -10.24 9.81
CA PRO A 70 -5.13 -9.53 8.95
C PRO A 70 -5.03 -8.01 9.11
N LEU A 71 -5.07 -7.29 7.98
CA LEU A 71 -5.03 -5.82 7.97
C LEU A 71 -6.13 -5.18 8.82
N TYR A 72 -7.33 -5.76 8.81
CA TYR A 72 -8.43 -5.29 9.64
C TYR A 72 -8.10 -5.32 11.13
N ILE A 73 -7.45 -6.39 11.61
CA ILE A 73 -7.01 -6.50 13.00
C ILE A 73 -5.93 -5.45 13.30
N GLN A 74 -4.99 -5.23 12.37
CA GLN A 74 -3.96 -4.20 12.53
C GLN A 74 -4.59 -2.79 12.64
N LEU A 75 -5.59 -2.48 11.81
CA LEU A 75 -6.32 -1.22 11.87
C LEU A 75 -7.02 -1.04 13.22
N LEU A 76 -7.74 -2.07 13.69
CA LEU A 76 -8.40 -2.01 15.00
C LEU A 76 -7.39 -1.82 16.13
N ILE A 77 -6.26 -2.53 16.11
CA ILE A 77 -5.21 -2.36 17.10
C ILE A 77 -4.69 -0.92 17.07
N CYS A 78 -4.42 -0.34 15.89
CA CYS A 78 -3.95 1.04 15.79
C CYS A 78 -4.99 2.05 16.27
N TYR A 79 -6.24 1.91 15.84
CA TYR A 79 -7.28 2.91 16.09
C TYR A 79 -7.93 2.79 17.48
N THR A 80 -8.32 1.59 17.90
CA THR A 80 -9.01 1.38 19.19
C THR A 80 -8.09 0.78 20.24
N GLY A 81 -7.21 -0.14 19.87
CA GLY A 81 -6.30 -0.83 20.80
C GLY A 81 -5.29 0.11 21.46
N ILE A 82 -4.44 0.77 20.67
CA ILE A 82 -3.37 1.64 21.17
C ILE A 82 -3.93 2.86 21.91
N TYR A 83 -4.99 3.48 21.37
CA TYR A 83 -5.65 4.61 22.02
C TYR A 83 -6.27 4.24 23.39
N SER A 84 -6.61 2.97 23.62
CA SER A 84 -7.13 2.50 24.91
C SER A 84 -6.09 2.55 26.05
N LEU A 85 -4.79 2.58 25.74
CA LEU A 85 -3.71 2.60 26.71
C LEU A 85 -3.60 3.95 27.42
N ALA A 86 -3.62 3.95 28.75
CA ALA A 86 -3.50 5.17 29.54
C ALA A 86 -2.18 5.93 29.28
N ALA A 87 -1.08 5.22 29.01
CA ALA A 87 0.21 5.82 28.68
C ALA A 87 0.19 6.62 27.38
N VAL A 88 -0.62 6.20 26.40
CA VAL A 88 -0.77 6.89 25.10
C VAL A 88 -1.58 8.17 25.30
N ARG A 89 -2.68 8.10 26.05
CA ARG A 89 -3.53 9.27 26.37
C ARG A 89 -2.85 10.28 27.28
N ALA A 90 -1.94 9.84 28.15
CA ALA A 90 -1.19 10.73 29.05
C ALA A 90 -0.20 11.63 28.29
N GLN A 91 0.22 11.24 27.09
CA GLN A 91 1.18 11.99 26.28
C GLN A 91 0.43 12.78 25.18
N PRO A 92 0.43 14.13 25.21
CA PRO A 92 -0.41 14.94 24.32
C PRO A 92 -0.21 14.69 22.82
N GLN A 93 1.03 14.41 22.40
CA GLN A 93 1.37 14.13 21.00
C GLN A 93 0.81 12.78 20.52
N LEU A 94 0.88 11.76 21.37
CA LEU A 94 0.37 10.42 21.06
C LEU A 94 -1.16 10.42 21.11
N ASP A 95 -1.75 11.11 22.08
CA ASP A 95 -3.19 11.30 22.16
C ASP A 95 -3.73 11.94 20.87
N ALA A 96 -3.15 13.07 20.44
CA ALA A 96 -3.55 13.75 19.21
C ALA A 96 -3.40 12.86 17.97
N PHE A 97 -2.34 12.05 17.88
CA PHE A 97 -2.11 11.17 16.74
C PHE A 97 -3.11 10.00 16.70
N PHE A 98 -3.27 9.27 17.80
CA PHE A 98 -4.10 8.06 17.84
C PHE A 98 -5.60 8.33 17.98
N ARG A 99 -5.98 9.55 18.36
CA ARG A 99 -7.38 10.00 18.33
C ARG A 99 -7.89 10.22 16.91
N ASP A 100 -7.01 10.53 15.97
CA ASP A 100 -7.36 10.73 14.57
C ASP A 100 -7.40 9.39 13.81
N ALA A 101 -8.60 9.03 13.33
CA ALA A 101 -8.84 7.83 12.54
C ALA A 101 -7.99 7.79 11.25
N MET A 102 -7.72 8.95 10.65
CA MET A 102 -6.94 9.04 9.42
C MET A 102 -5.49 8.62 9.68
N ASN A 103 -4.87 9.17 10.72
CA ASN A 103 -3.50 8.85 11.11
C ASN A 103 -3.34 7.36 11.44
N CYS A 104 -4.29 6.80 12.18
CA CYS A 104 -4.29 5.38 12.52
C CYS A 104 -4.42 4.49 11.28
N THR A 105 -5.26 4.89 10.33
CA THR A 105 -5.48 4.13 9.09
C THR A 105 -4.27 4.17 8.19
N ILE A 106 -3.68 5.35 7.98
CA ILE A 106 -2.45 5.49 7.21
C ILE A 106 -1.33 4.69 7.87
N LEU A 107 -1.19 4.74 9.19
CA LEU A 107 -0.18 3.98 9.92
C LEU A 107 -0.36 2.47 9.69
N ALA A 108 -1.57 1.94 9.90
CA ALA A 108 -1.84 0.51 9.72
C ALA A 108 -1.59 0.07 8.27
N PHE A 109 -2.07 0.83 7.30
CA PHE A 109 -1.92 0.50 5.87
C PHE A 109 -0.46 0.61 5.42
N ALA A 110 0.24 1.66 5.84
CA ALA A 110 1.66 1.86 5.53
C ALA A 110 2.52 0.75 6.14
N LEU A 111 2.28 0.38 7.40
CA LEU A 111 3.02 -0.73 8.04
C LEU A 111 2.73 -2.08 7.37
N ASN A 112 1.49 -2.32 6.96
CA ASN A 112 1.14 -3.54 6.25
C ASN A 112 1.83 -3.61 4.88
N THR A 113 1.60 -2.62 4.02
CA THR A 113 2.16 -2.61 2.66
C THR A 113 3.68 -2.54 2.67
N CYS A 114 4.29 -1.88 3.67
CA CYS A 114 5.73 -1.86 3.85
C CYS A 114 6.29 -3.26 4.10
N ALA A 115 5.61 -4.08 4.92
CA ALA A 115 6.04 -5.45 5.21
C ALA A 115 5.99 -6.34 3.96
N TYR A 116 4.91 -6.26 3.16
CA TYR A 116 4.82 -6.98 1.89
C TYR A 116 5.85 -6.50 0.87
N THR A 117 5.97 -5.18 0.70
CA THR A 117 6.93 -4.56 -0.24
C THR A 117 8.38 -4.88 0.12
N THR A 118 8.71 -4.88 1.43
CA THR A 118 10.04 -5.27 1.93
C THR A 118 10.42 -6.68 1.49
N GLU A 119 9.49 -7.63 1.57
CA GLU A 119 9.74 -9.03 1.19
C GLU A 119 9.78 -9.21 -0.32
N ILE A 120 8.97 -8.46 -1.08
CA ILE A 120 9.04 -8.40 -2.54
C ILE A 120 10.44 -7.92 -2.98
N PHE A 121 10.92 -6.81 -2.44
CA PHE A 121 12.25 -6.27 -2.77
C PHE A 121 13.38 -7.17 -2.29
N ALA A 122 13.30 -7.69 -1.06
CA ALA A 122 14.27 -8.65 -0.55
C ALA A 122 14.30 -9.94 -1.36
N GLY A 123 13.16 -10.40 -1.90
CA GLY A 123 13.09 -11.51 -2.83
C GLY A 123 13.80 -11.20 -4.15
N ALA A 124 13.56 -10.04 -4.73
CA ALA A 124 14.22 -9.60 -5.97
C ALA A 124 15.75 -9.47 -5.80
N ILE A 125 16.23 -8.96 -4.67
CA ILE A 125 17.66 -8.87 -4.36
C ILE A 125 18.28 -10.27 -4.22
N ARG A 126 17.61 -11.20 -3.53
CA ARG A 126 18.10 -12.57 -3.33
C ARG A 126 18.18 -13.37 -4.64
N ASN A 127 17.26 -13.12 -5.56
CA ASN A 127 17.18 -13.81 -6.85
C ASN A 127 18.03 -13.14 -7.94
N MET A 128 18.85 -12.14 -7.59
CA MET A 128 19.71 -11.45 -8.54
C MET A 128 20.84 -12.37 -9.02
N ALA A 129 21.14 -12.35 -10.31
CA ALA A 129 22.18 -13.19 -10.89
C ALA A 129 23.56 -12.81 -10.32
N HIS A 130 24.32 -13.80 -9.86
CA HIS A 130 25.65 -13.61 -9.28
C HIS A 130 26.59 -12.84 -10.23
N GLY A 131 26.50 -13.11 -11.53
CA GLY A 131 27.31 -12.43 -12.56
C GLY A 131 27.11 -10.90 -12.62
N GLU A 132 25.92 -10.37 -12.32
CA GLU A 132 25.70 -8.92 -12.30
C GLU A 132 26.44 -8.26 -11.13
N VAL A 133 26.44 -8.93 -9.98
CA VAL A 133 27.11 -8.47 -8.77
C VAL A 133 28.63 -8.60 -8.92
N GLU A 134 29.10 -9.68 -9.53
CA GLU A 134 30.52 -9.93 -9.80
C GLU A 134 31.08 -8.96 -10.84
N ALA A 135 30.37 -8.70 -11.94
CA ALA A 135 30.77 -7.72 -12.95
C ALA A 135 30.86 -6.30 -12.37
N ALA A 136 29.90 -5.90 -11.54
CA ALA A 136 29.93 -4.62 -10.86
C ALA A 136 31.13 -4.50 -9.90
N LYS A 137 31.46 -5.56 -9.17
CA LYS A 137 32.67 -5.62 -8.32
C LYS A 137 33.96 -5.55 -9.13
N ALA A 138 34.03 -6.23 -10.28
CA ALA A 138 35.17 -6.16 -11.19
C ALA A 138 35.38 -4.75 -11.77
N TYR A 139 34.29 -4.00 -11.94
CA TYR A 139 34.32 -2.57 -12.31
C TYR A 139 34.70 -1.63 -11.13
N GLY A 140 34.99 -2.18 -9.95
CA GLY A 140 35.42 -1.41 -8.78
C GLY A 140 34.29 -0.90 -7.89
N LEU A 141 33.04 -1.32 -8.10
CA LEU A 141 31.92 -0.98 -7.22
C LEU A 141 31.91 -1.88 -5.98
N SER A 142 31.96 -1.27 -4.80
CA SER A 142 31.89 -1.97 -3.52
C SER A 142 30.99 -1.25 -2.51
N GLY A 143 30.56 -1.98 -1.47
CA GLY A 143 29.76 -1.45 -0.37
C GLY A 143 28.49 -0.73 -0.82
N TRP A 144 28.31 0.51 -0.36
CA TRP A 144 27.12 1.32 -0.68
C TRP A 144 26.98 1.63 -2.17
N LYS A 145 28.09 1.85 -2.89
CA LYS A 145 28.04 2.16 -4.33
C LYS A 145 27.46 1.00 -5.14
N LEU A 146 27.82 -0.23 -4.79
CA LEU A 146 27.25 -1.43 -5.40
C LEU A 146 25.73 -1.50 -5.19
N TYR A 147 25.27 -1.20 -3.97
CA TYR A 147 23.84 -1.21 -3.66
C TYR A 147 23.07 -0.10 -4.36
N ALA A 148 23.58 1.14 -4.30
CA ALA A 148 22.89 2.31 -4.84
C ALA A 148 22.83 2.31 -6.37
N TYR A 149 23.89 1.87 -7.06
CA TYR A 149 23.98 1.96 -8.52
C TYR A 149 23.57 0.69 -9.27
N VAL A 150 23.68 -0.49 -8.65
CA VAL A 150 23.46 -1.77 -9.36
C VAL A 150 22.32 -2.56 -8.74
N ILE A 151 22.42 -2.90 -7.44
CA ILE A 151 21.48 -3.83 -6.80
C ILE A 151 20.10 -3.20 -6.67
N MET A 152 19.96 -2.04 -6.03
CA MET A 152 18.65 -1.41 -5.78
C MET A 152 17.91 -1.07 -7.09
N PRO A 153 18.52 -0.36 -8.06
CA PRO A 153 17.81 -0.01 -9.30
C PRO A 153 17.38 -1.25 -10.11
N SER A 154 18.13 -2.33 -10.04
CA SER A 154 17.79 -3.57 -10.74
C SER A 154 16.73 -4.37 -10.00
N ALA A 155 16.81 -4.46 -8.67
CA ALA A 155 15.81 -5.11 -7.83
C ALA A 155 14.45 -4.42 -7.95
N LEU A 156 14.42 -3.08 -7.89
CA LEU A 156 13.18 -2.29 -8.03
C LEU A 156 12.53 -2.45 -9.40
N ARG A 157 13.33 -2.52 -10.48
CA ARG A 157 12.78 -2.77 -11.82
C ARG A 157 12.20 -4.18 -11.92
N ARG A 158 12.92 -5.20 -11.44
CA ARG A 158 12.48 -6.60 -11.49
C ARG A 158 11.30 -6.91 -10.57
N SER A 159 11.14 -6.16 -9.48
CA SER A 159 10.03 -6.32 -8.56
C SER A 159 8.74 -5.66 -9.03
N LEU A 160 8.78 -4.83 -10.08
CA LEU A 160 7.65 -4.04 -10.54
C LEU A 160 6.35 -4.85 -10.77
N PRO A 161 6.37 -6.05 -11.39
CA PRO A 161 5.14 -6.84 -11.58
C PRO A 161 4.56 -7.34 -10.25
N PHE A 162 5.42 -7.73 -9.30
CA PHE A 162 4.99 -8.15 -7.98
C PHE A 162 4.48 -6.98 -7.14
N TYR A 163 5.11 -5.81 -7.28
CA TYR A 163 4.68 -4.58 -6.63
C TYR A 163 3.34 -4.07 -7.18
N SER A 164 3.11 -4.19 -8.50
CA SER A 164 1.82 -3.89 -9.13
C SER A 164 0.67 -4.70 -8.50
N ASN A 165 0.89 -5.99 -8.27
CA ASN A 165 -0.09 -6.84 -7.58
C ASN A 165 -0.35 -6.37 -6.14
N GLU A 166 0.71 -6.01 -5.41
CA GLU A 166 0.57 -5.46 -4.04
C GLU A 166 -0.23 -4.16 -4.02
N VAL A 167 -0.02 -3.26 -4.99
CA VAL A 167 -0.77 -2.01 -5.11
C VAL A 167 -2.26 -2.26 -5.34
N ILE A 168 -2.60 -3.24 -6.19
CA ILE A 168 -3.99 -3.63 -6.43
C ILE A 168 -4.63 -4.25 -5.19
N LEU A 169 -3.89 -5.12 -4.49
CA LEU A 169 -4.36 -5.69 -3.22
C LEU A 169 -4.58 -4.59 -2.17
N MET A 170 -3.67 -3.62 -2.08
CA MET A 170 -3.81 -2.49 -1.18
C MET A 170 -5.02 -1.61 -1.52
N LEU A 171 -5.33 -1.40 -2.81
CA LEU A 171 -6.56 -0.73 -3.23
C LEU A 171 -7.81 -1.47 -2.74
N HIS A 172 -7.85 -2.79 -2.84
CA HIS A 172 -8.99 -3.54 -2.29
C HIS A 172 -9.04 -3.47 -0.76
N SER A 173 -7.89 -3.48 -0.12
CA SER A 173 -7.74 -3.33 1.33
C SER A 173 -8.19 -1.96 1.84
N THR A 174 -8.21 -0.89 1.03
CA THR A 174 -8.71 0.42 1.49
C THR A 174 -10.17 0.39 1.90
N THR A 175 -10.95 -0.57 1.42
CA THR A 175 -12.35 -0.79 1.86
C THR A 175 -12.47 -0.97 3.38
N VAL A 176 -11.41 -1.45 4.04
CA VAL A 176 -11.37 -1.64 5.48
C VAL A 176 -11.36 -0.30 6.24
N ALA A 177 -10.94 0.80 5.60
CA ALA A 177 -10.91 2.14 6.19
C ALA A 177 -12.30 2.63 6.64
N PHE A 178 -13.37 2.18 5.98
CA PHE A 178 -14.76 2.44 6.38
C PHE A 178 -15.03 2.10 7.85
N THR A 179 -14.40 1.05 8.39
CA THR A 179 -14.60 0.61 9.78
C THR A 179 -14.03 1.61 10.80
N ALA A 180 -13.04 2.40 10.40
CA ALA A 180 -12.54 3.55 11.15
C ALA A 180 -13.30 4.84 10.79
N THR A 181 -14.50 4.73 10.23
CA THR A 181 -15.40 5.83 9.83
C THR A 181 -14.84 6.79 8.76
N ILE A 182 -13.83 6.36 8.01
CA ILE A 182 -13.28 7.17 6.92
C ILE A 182 -14.25 7.18 5.73
N PRO A 183 -14.53 8.35 5.12
CA PRO A 183 -15.42 8.50 3.98
C PRO A 183 -14.78 8.03 2.66
N ASP A 184 -14.49 6.73 2.57
CA ASP A 184 -14.02 6.06 1.36
C ASP A 184 -15.21 5.64 0.45
N VAL A 185 -14.93 5.08 -0.73
CA VAL A 185 -15.97 4.58 -1.64
C VAL A 185 -16.94 3.61 -0.94
N LEU A 186 -16.44 2.73 -0.05
CA LEU A 186 -17.31 1.77 0.64
C LEU A 186 -18.21 2.47 1.67
N LYS A 187 -17.71 3.49 2.38
CA LYS A 187 -18.53 4.34 3.27
C LYS A 187 -19.71 4.96 2.55
N VAL A 188 -19.46 5.59 1.40
CA VAL A 188 -20.52 6.23 0.59
C VAL A 188 -21.55 5.19 0.14
N ALA A 189 -21.12 4.00 -0.29
CA ALA A 189 -22.02 2.93 -0.68
C ALA A 189 -22.86 2.40 0.49
N ARG A 190 -22.25 2.30 1.68
CA ARG A 190 -22.96 1.86 2.89
C ARG A 190 -24.01 2.88 3.32
N ASP A 191 -23.68 4.16 3.27
CA ASP A 191 -24.59 5.24 3.65
C ASP A 191 -25.78 5.32 2.66
N ALA A 192 -25.53 5.20 1.36
CA ALA A 192 -26.59 5.11 0.34
C ALA A 192 -27.50 3.89 0.56
N ASN A 193 -26.92 2.72 0.90
CA ASN A 193 -27.70 1.53 1.24
C ASN A 193 -28.54 1.72 2.51
N SER A 194 -27.99 2.38 3.53
CA SER A 194 -28.72 2.65 4.78
C SER A 194 -29.88 3.63 4.59
N ALA A 195 -29.77 4.56 3.64
CA ALA A 195 -30.84 5.52 3.32
C ALA A 195 -31.93 4.91 2.41
N THR A 196 -31.55 4.07 1.44
CA THR A 196 -32.46 3.58 0.38
C THR A 196 -32.87 2.12 0.53
N PHE A 197 -32.18 1.34 1.38
CA PHE A 197 -32.28 -0.12 1.48
C PHE A 197 -32.01 -0.88 0.16
N LEU A 198 -31.42 -0.23 -0.84
CA LEU A 198 -31.10 -0.82 -2.14
C LEU A 198 -29.67 -1.37 -2.16
N THR A 199 -29.48 -2.52 -1.51
CA THR A 199 -28.16 -3.17 -1.33
C THR A 199 -27.45 -3.48 -2.65
N PHE A 200 -28.15 -4.15 -3.58
CA PHE A 200 -27.54 -4.54 -4.86
C PHE A 200 -27.07 -3.33 -5.67
N GLN A 201 -27.85 -2.25 -5.69
CA GLN A 201 -27.52 -1.05 -6.46
C GLN A 201 -26.38 -0.27 -5.79
N SER A 202 -26.42 -0.08 -4.48
CA SER A 202 -25.42 0.69 -3.74
C SER A 202 -24.03 0.06 -3.78
N PHE A 203 -23.94 -1.25 -3.49
CA PHE A 203 -22.66 -1.96 -3.57
C PHE A 203 -22.26 -2.30 -5.02
N GLY A 204 -23.22 -2.44 -5.93
CA GLY A 204 -22.94 -2.61 -7.36
C GLY A 204 -22.22 -1.40 -7.96
N ILE A 205 -22.64 -0.18 -7.61
CA ILE A 205 -21.95 1.06 -8.02
C ILE A 205 -20.52 1.07 -7.46
N ALA A 206 -20.34 0.76 -6.17
CA ALA A 206 -19.01 0.69 -5.56
C ALA A 206 -18.10 -0.34 -6.26
N ALA A 207 -18.63 -1.52 -6.58
CA ALA A 207 -17.89 -2.57 -7.27
C ALA A 207 -17.43 -2.12 -8.66
N VAL A 208 -18.29 -1.43 -9.42
CA VAL A 208 -17.93 -0.86 -10.73
C VAL A 208 -16.83 0.20 -10.57
N ILE A 209 -16.92 1.08 -9.57
CA ILE A 209 -15.89 2.08 -9.31
C ILE A 209 -14.54 1.42 -9.00
N TYR A 210 -14.50 0.47 -8.07
CA TYR A 210 -13.27 -0.26 -7.75
C TYR A 210 -12.72 -1.00 -8.98
N LEU A 211 -13.57 -1.62 -9.79
CA LEU A 211 -13.17 -2.30 -11.01
C LEU A 211 -12.53 -1.33 -12.03
N CYS A 212 -13.13 -0.17 -12.26
CA CYS A 212 -12.58 0.87 -13.13
C CYS A 212 -11.21 1.35 -12.66
N VAL A 213 -11.05 1.59 -11.35
CA VAL A 213 -9.77 2.01 -10.77
C VAL A 213 -8.72 0.90 -10.91
N THR A 214 -9.08 -0.35 -10.62
CA THR A 214 -8.18 -1.50 -10.80
C THR A 214 -7.71 -1.62 -12.25
N PHE A 215 -8.62 -1.54 -13.23
CA PHE A 215 -8.23 -1.58 -14.64
C PHE A 215 -7.32 -0.42 -15.05
N MET A 216 -7.57 0.79 -14.54
CA MET A 216 -6.72 1.94 -14.76
C MET A 216 -5.31 1.71 -14.21
N LEU A 217 -5.19 1.25 -12.96
CA LEU A 217 -3.90 0.94 -12.33
C LEU A 217 -3.15 -0.17 -13.08
N VAL A 218 -3.83 -1.27 -13.43
CA VAL A 218 -3.24 -2.36 -14.23
C VAL A 218 -2.73 -1.83 -15.57
N GLY A 219 -3.51 -0.98 -16.25
CA GLY A 219 -3.09 -0.34 -17.50
C GLY A 219 -1.83 0.50 -17.33
N LEU A 220 -1.77 1.34 -16.29
CA LEU A 220 -0.59 2.16 -15.97
C LEU A 220 0.64 1.30 -15.67
N PHE A 221 0.51 0.26 -14.85
CA PHE A 221 1.62 -0.64 -14.55
C PHE A 221 2.08 -1.43 -15.77
N ARG A 222 1.18 -1.88 -16.64
CA ARG A 222 1.57 -2.54 -17.91
C ARG A 222 2.38 -1.62 -18.82
N LEU A 223 2.04 -0.32 -18.88
CA LEU A 223 2.82 0.67 -19.62
C LEU A 223 4.21 0.85 -19.00
N ALA A 224 4.29 0.95 -17.67
CA ALA A 224 5.54 1.05 -16.93
C ALA A 224 6.42 -0.20 -17.10
N GLU A 225 5.83 -1.39 -17.01
CA GLU A 225 6.49 -2.68 -17.25
C GLU A 225 7.08 -2.74 -18.66
N ARG A 226 6.30 -2.41 -19.69
CA ARG A 226 6.79 -2.38 -21.07
C ARG A 226 7.99 -1.45 -21.26
N ARG A 227 8.02 -0.32 -20.54
CA ARG A 227 9.14 0.64 -20.63
C ARG A 227 10.35 0.20 -19.84
N TRP A 228 10.17 -0.27 -18.61
CA TRP A 228 11.26 -0.55 -17.68
C TRP A 228 11.79 -1.99 -17.75
N LEU A 229 11.00 -2.96 -18.20
CA LEU A 229 11.40 -4.36 -18.38
C LEU A 229 11.75 -4.70 -19.83
N ALA A 230 11.79 -3.72 -20.75
CA ALA A 230 12.14 -3.94 -22.15
C ALA A 230 13.49 -4.67 -22.34
N PHE A 231 14.43 -4.51 -21.40
CA PHE A 231 15.74 -5.15 -21.42
C PHE A 231 15.73 -6.65 -21.05
N LEU A 232 14.62 -7.17 -20.51
CA LEU A 232 14.41 -8.60 -20.18
C LEU A 232 13.53 -9.32 -21.22
N GLY A 233 13.14 -8.64 -22.30
CA GLY A 233 12.45 -9.30 -23.41
C GLY A 233 13.30 -10.43 -23.99
N PRO A 234 12.69 -11.49 -24.55
CA PRO A 234 13.45 -12.58 -25.15
C PRO A 234 14.41 -11.98 -26.17
N ALA A 235 15.72 -12.22 -25.97
CA ALA A 235 16.72 -11.95 -26.98
C ALA A 235 16.36 -12.82 -28.19
N HIS A 236 15.91 -12.18 -29.26
CA HIS A 236 15.80 -12.81 -30.57
C HIS A 236 17.20 -13.14 -31.10
#